data_AF-A0A7C4GSH3-F1
#
_entry.id   AF-A0A7C4GSH3-F1
#
_cell.length_a   1.000
_cell.length_b   1.000
_cell.length_c   1.000
_cell.angle_alpha   90.00
_cell.angle_beta   90.00
_cell.angle_gamma   90.00
#
_symmetry.space_group_name_H-M   'P 1'
#
loop_
_entity.id
_entity.type
_entity.pdbx_description
1 polymer ?
#
loop_
_entity_poly.entity_id
_entity_poly.type
_entity_poly.pdbx_seq_one_letter_code
_entity_poly.pdbx_strand_id
1 'polypeptide(L)' 'MGVVYKPDDVLNRRRRIDTATRDLNPGVRELVIKIVDSWSGRKSLEDLKQLVGEDRAKQIASELGLLED' A
#
# COMPACT_ATOMS: atom_id res chain seq x y z
N MET A 1 -11.51 -12.99 -11.08
CA MET A 1 -11.84 -11.56 -11.18
C MET A 1 -10.55 -10.79 -11.02
N GLY A 2 -9.85 -10.55 -12.13
CA GLY A 2 -8.64 -9.73 -12.12
C GLY A 2 -9.06 -8.27 -12.14
N VAL A 3 -8.68 -7.51 -11.12
CA VAL A 3 -8.80 -6.05 -11.15
C VAL A 3 -7.99 -5.60 -12.36
N VAL A 4 -8.68 -5.07 -13.38
CA VAL A 4 -8.05 -4.54 -14.59
C VAL A 4 -7.36 -3.25 -14.18
N TYR A 5 -6.12 -3.38 -13.71
CA TYR A 5 -5.31 -2.27 -13.27
C TYR A 5 -4.95 -1.44 -14.50
N LYS A 6 -5.63 -0.31 -14.71
CA LYS A 6 -5.30 0.63 -15.78
C LYS A 6 -3.87 1.16 -15.53
N PRO A 7 -3.02 1.29 -16.57
CA PRO A 7 -1.64 1.75 -16.42
C PRO A 7 -1.53 3.16 -15.79
N ASP A 8 -2.52 4.02 -16.02
CA ASP A 8 -2.62 5.35 -15.41
C ASP A 8 -2.79 5.29 -13.89
N ASP A 9 -3.55 4.30 -13.43
CA ASP A 9 -3.82 4.03 -12.02
C ASP A 9 -2.56 3.50 -11.33
N VAL A 10 -1.73 2.70 -12.04
CA VAL A 10 -0.49 2.13 -11.46
C VAL A 10 0.49 3.25 -11.16
N LEU A 11 0.65 4.18 -12.09
CA LEU A 11 1.53 5.32 -11.94
C LEU A 11 1.09 6.21 -10.78
N ASN A 12 -0.22 6.49 -10.69
CA ASN A 12 -0.77 7.30 -9.61
C ASN A 12 -0.62 6.60 -8.25
N ARG A 13 -0.92 5.31 -8.18
CA ARG A 13 -0.71 4.47 -7.00
C ARG A 13 0.75 4.47 -6.56
N ARG A 14 1.68 4.28 -7.50
CA ARG A 14 3.11 4.24 -7.20
C ARG A 14 3.62 5.58 -6.70
N ARG A 15 3.05 6.69 -7.18
CA ARG A 15 3.34 8.06 -6.71
C ARG A 15 2.78 8.32 -5.31
N ARG A 16 1.58 7.83 -5.00
CA ARG A 16 1.00 7.88 -3.65
C ARG A 16 1.81 7.03 -2.67
N ILE A 17 2.20 5.81 -3.07
CA ILE A 17 3.11 4.98 -2.28
C ILE A 17 4.43 5.72 -2.09
N ASP A 18 5.06 6.25 -3.15
CA ASP A 18 6.30 7.04 -3.06
C ASP A 18 6.18 8.17 -2.05
N THR A 19 5.08 8.93 -2.08
CA THR A 19 4.83 10.05 -1.15
C THR A 19 4.63 9.56 0.28
N ALA A 20 3.88 8.48 0.48
CA ALA A 20 3.59 7.90 1.79
C ALA A 20 4.79 7.13 2.40
N THR A 21 5.67 6.59 1.55
CA THR A 21 6.91 5.89 1.95
C THR A 21 8.18 6.73 1.75
N ARG A 22 8.08 8.01 1.37
CA ARG A 22 9.24 8.91 1.22
C ARG A 22 10.01 9.08 2.53
N ASP A 23 9.29 9.03 3.65
CA ASP A 23 9.84 9.11 5.01
C ASP A 23 10.32 7.74 5.52
N LEU A 24 10.01 6.66 4.80
CA LEU A 24 10.36 5.30 5.17
C LEU A 24 11.63 4.85 4.45
N ASN A 25 12.41 4.00 5.12
CA ASN A 25 13.62 3.44 4.52
C ASN A 25 13.29 2.69 3.21
N PRO A 26 14.19 2.72 2.23
CA PRO A 26 13.99 2.06 0.93
C PRO A 26 13.67 0.56 1.06
N GLY A 27 14.20 -0.13 2.07
CA GLY A 27 13.86 -1.52 2.34
C GLY A 27 12.42 -1.74 2.82
N VAL A 28 11.89 -0.82 3.64
CA VAL A 28 10.50 -0.85 4.11
C VAL A 28 9.55 -0.55 2.95
N ARG A 29 9.94 0.36 2.06
CA ARG A 29 9.19 0.72 0.87
C ARG A 29 8.96 -0.45 -0.09
N GLU A 30 9.99 -1.26 -0.35
CA GLU A 30 9.84 -2.45 -1.18
C GLU A 30 8.86 -3.46 -0.57
N LEU A 31 8.92 -3.65 0.75
CA LEU A 31 8.02 -4.55 1.47
C LEU A 31 6.57 -4.04 1.42
N VAL A 32 6.34 -2.74 1.59
CA VAL A 32 5.01 -2.12 1.42
C VAL A 32 4.47 -2.36 0.02
N ILE A 33 5.28 -2.13 -1.02
CA ILE A 33 4.87 -2.39 -2.41
C ILE A 33 4.46 -3.85 -2.58
N LYS A 34 5.22 -4.80 -2.01
CA LYS A 34 4.94 -6.23 -2.08
C LYS A 34 3.62 -6.61 -1.38
N ILE A 35 3.35 -6.03 -0.21
CA ILE A 35 2.10 -6.24 0.54
C ILE A 35 0.91 -5.64 -0.21
N VAL A 36 1.07 -4.47 -0.81
CA VAL A 36 0.06 -3.73 -1.58
C VAL A 36 -0.21 -4.38 -2.95
N ASP A 37 0.79 -5.02 -3.54
CA ASP A 37 0.67 -5.81 -4.76
C ASP A 37 -0.04 -7.14 -4.49
N SER A 38 0.35 -7.84 -3.41
CA SER A 38 -0.33 -9.05 -2.92
C SER A 38 -1.44 -8.76 -1.91
N TRP A 39 -2.21 -7.68 -2.10
CA TRP A 39 -3.21 -7.26 -1.12
C TRP A 39 -4.31 -8.31 -0.96
N SER A 40 -4.35 -8.94 0.22
CA SER A 40 -5.28 -10.00 0.60
C SER A 40 -6.12 -9.56 1.79
N GLY A 41 -6.67 -8.35 1.71
CA GLY A 41 -7.57 -7.78 2.71
C GLY A 41 -6.94 -7.64 4.09
N ARG A 42 -7.57 -8.24 5.11
CA ARG A 42 -7.17 -8.10 6.53
C ARG A 42 -5.72 -8.50 6.82
N LYS A 43 -5.24 -9.59 6.19
CA LYS A 43 -3.88 -10.08 6.42
C LYS A 43 -2.82 -9.08 5.96
N SER A 44 -2.99 -8.53 4.75
CA SER A 44 -2.09 -7.51 4.21
C SER A 44 -2.13 -6.23 5.02
N LEU A 45 -3.27 -5.86 5.60
CA LEU A 45 -3.36 -4.72 6.49
C LEU A 45 -2.57 -4.96 7.79
N GLU A 46 -2.69 -6.14 8.42
CA GLU A 46 -1.90 -6.49 9.62
C GLU A 46 -0.40 -6.52 9.35
N ASP A 47 0.03 -7.11 8.23
CA ASP A 47 1.44 -7.09 7.80
C ASP A 47 1.94 -5.64 7.62
N LEU A 48 1.13 -4.77 7.00
CA LEU A 48 1.47 -3.34 6.88
C LEU A 48 1.55 -2.65 8.24
N LYS A 49 0.62 -2.93 9.16
CA LYS A 49 0.65 -2.37 10.53
C LYS A 49 1.92 -2.77 11.26
N GLN A 50 2.38 -4.02 11.13
CA GLN A 50 3.64 -4.46 11.72
C GLN A 50 4.85 -3.77 11.09
N LEU A 51 4.78 -3.44 9.80
CA LEU A 51 5.92 -2.93 9.05
C LEU A 51 6.14 -1.41 9.21
N VAL A 52 5.06 -0.63 9.12
CA VAL A 52 5.10 0.85 9.14
C VAL A 52 4.42 1.47 10.35
N GLY A 53 3.81 0.66 11.21
CA GLY A 53 2.98 1.11 12.33
C GLY A 53 1.51 1.30 11.93
N GLU A 54 0.61 1.23 12.92
CA GLU A 54 -0.84 1.26 12.66
C GLU A 54 -1.29 2.54 11.93
N ASP A 55 -0.76 3.69 12.34
CA ASP A 55 -1.16 5.00 11.82
C ASP A 55 -0.83 5.13 10.32
N ARG A 56 0.41 4.79 9.95
CA ARG A 56 0.85 4.78 8.56
C ARG A 56 0.18 3.69 7.74
N ALA A 57 -0.07 2.52 8.30
CA ALA A 57 -0.76 1.45 7.60
C ALA A 57 -2.19 1.85 7.20
N LYS A 58 -2.93 2.48 8.12
CA LYS A 58 -4.26 3.03 7.82
C LYS A 58 -4.20 4.14 6.78
N GLN A 59 -3.22 5.03 6.89
CA GLN A 59 -3.05 6.13 5.94
C GLN A 59 -2.75 5.62 4.53
N ILE A 60 -1.84 4.64 4.39
CA ILE A 60 -1.51 3.99 3.13
C ILE A 60 -2.73 3.25 2.57
N ALA A 61 -3.43 2.46 3.39
CA ALA A 61 -4.63 1.75 2.95
C ALA A 61 -5.74 2.70 2.47
N SER A 62 -5.92 3.84 3.15
CA SER A 62 -6.90 4.87 2.80
C SER A 62 -6.51 5.61 1.52
N GLU A 63 -5.24 6.02 1.38
CA GLU A 63 -4.71 6.66 0.16
C GLU A 63 -4.81 5.76 -1.08
N LEU A 64 -4.75 4.45 -0.87
CA LEU A 64 -4.82 3.44 -1.92
C LEU A 64 -6.25 2.98 -2.22
N GLY A 65 -7.26 3.48 -1.49
CA GLY A 65 -8.65 3.02 -1.64
C GLY A 65 -8.83 1.53 -1.31
N LEU A 66 -7.91 0.95 -0.53
CA LEU A 66 -7.95 -0.47 -0.15
C LEU A 66 -8.82 -0.74 1.08
N LEU A 67 -9.27 0.34 1.70
CA LEU A 67 -10.22 0.36 2.80
C LEU A 67 -11.63 0.60 2.22
N GLU A 68 -12.10 -0.30 1.37
CA GLU A 68 -13.52 -0.36 0.99
C GLU A 68 -14.16 -1.54 1.72
N ASP A 69 -15.35 -1.28 2.30
CA ASP A 69 -16.15 -2.16 3.17
C ASP A 69 -16.60 -3.46 2.47
#